data_AF-A0A7C6URT0-F1
#
_entry.id   AF-A0A7C6URT0-F1
#
_cell.length_a   1.000
_cell.length_b   1.000
_cell.length_c   1.000
_cell.angle_alpha   90.00
_cell.angle_beta   90.00
_cell.angle_gamma   90.00
#
_symmetry.space_group_name_H-M   'P 1'
#
loop_
_entity.id
_entity.type
_entity.pdbx_description
1 polymer ?
#
loop_
_entity_poly.entity_id
_entity_poly.type
_entity_poly.pdbx_seq_one_letter_code
_entity_poly.pdbx_strand_id
1 'polypeptide(L)'
;KNILGKLGCDFFLVDGAVDRRSLAAPLVTDTAVLAVGVEAAWDRQLLLEKVRQQYRILTLPRFLGTIGSVPPTAKAVILRGDGSQAAVTEREFFAGGKVLARHLKRGARAIYINGALTDKTAALVLSGARRDDSFKVVAADPTHVFLSREGWRRLQARGAFLQVLRPIHLSAVTVNPQHSSFGYADPRRLVRDIGREVHPIPCFDLNLGLSYVPEGG
;
A
#
# COMPACT_ATOMS: atom_id res chain seq x y z
N LYS A 1 7.38 -19.78 18.35
CA LYS A 1 5.96 -20.15 18.17
C LYS A 1 5.11 -19.30 19.10
N ASN A 2 4.11 -18.59 18.57
CA ASN A 2 3.13 -17.86 19.37
C ASN A 2 2.31 -18.84 20.25
N ILE A 3 1.55 -18.32 21.22
CA ILE A 3 0.77 -19.13 22.18
C ILE A 3 -0.16 -20.11 21.46
N LEU A 4 -0.80 -19.65 20.38
CA LEU A 4 -1.76 -20.46 19.62
C LEU A 4 -1.10 -21.61 18.85
N GLY A 5 0.10 -21.41 18.30
CA GLY A 5 0.87 -22.48 17.67
C GLY A 5 1.40 -23.52 18.66
N LYS A 6 1.41 -23.23 19.97
CA LYS A 6 1.66 -24.24 21.02
C LYS A 6 0.41 -25.05 21.37
N LEU A 7 -0.78 -24.57 20.99
CA LEU A 7 -2.07 -25.26 21.17
C LEU A 7 -2.46 -26.12 19.96
N GLY A 8 -1.58 -26.27 18.95
CA GLY A 8 -1.83 -27.10 17.77
C GLY A 8 -2.63 -26.42 16.66
N CYS A 9 -2.79 -25.09 16.70
CA CYS A 9 -3.39 -24.36 15.59
C CYS A 9 -2.37 -24.15 14.46
N ASP A 10 -2.64 -24.75 13.30
CA ASP A 10 -1.80 -24.65 12.09
C ASP A 10 -2.28 -23.57 11.11
N PHE A 11 -3.48 -23.03 11.32
CA PHE A 11 -4.10 -22.02 10.46
C PHE A 11 -4.77 -20.92 11.27
N PHE A 12 -4.50 -19.66 10.89
CA PHE A 12 -5.05 -18.48 11.54
C PHE A 12 -5.71 -17.58 10.49
N LEU A 13 -7.00 -17.30 10.69
CA LEU A 13 -7.68 -16.22 9.97
C LEU A 13 -7.78 -15.02 10.90
N VAL A 14 -7.27 -13.88 10.42
CA VAL A 14 -7.36 -12.61 11.12
C VAL A 14 -8.24 -11.69 10.27
N ASP A 15 -9.41 -11.34 10.79
CA ASP A 15 -10.29 -10.39 10.11
C ASP A 15 -9.81 -8.95 10.35
N GLY A 16 -9.49 -8.27 9.25
CA GLY A 16 -9.13 -6.86 9.21
C GLY A 16 -10.37 -6.00 9.05
N ALA A 17 -11.15 -5.78 10.11
CA ALA A 17 -12.33 -4.91 10.03
C ALA A 17 -11.98 -3.48 9.55
N VAL A 18 -12.72 -3.01 8.52
CA VAL A 18 -12.94 -1.70 7.87
C VAL A 18 -11.79 -0.68 7.75
N ASP A 19 -10.83 -0.58 8.66
CA ASP A 19 -9.65 0.30 8.52
C ASP A 19 -8.40 -0.22 9.25
N ARG A 20 -8.43 -1.46 9.77
CA ARG A 20 -7.30 -2.07 10.50
C ARG A 20 -6.35 -2.78 9.55
N ARG A 21 -5.82 -2.03 8.58
CA ARG A 21 -4.75 -2.50 7.67
C ARG A 21 -3.54 -3.04 8.45
N SER A 22 -3.31 -2.56 9.67
CA SER A 22 -2.24 -3.03 10.56
C SER A 22 -2.28 -4.55 10.82
N LEU A 23 -3.45 -5.20 10.75
CA LEU A 23 -3.56 -6.65 10.92
C LEU A 23 -3.08 -7.43 9.70
N ALA A 24 -3.10 -6.82 8.51
CA ALA A 24 -2.50 -7.36 7.30
C ALA A 24 -1.00 -7.01 7.17
N ALA A 25 -0.40 -6.40 8.20
CA ALA A 25 1.02 -6.08 8.18
C ALA A 25 1.83 -7.39 8.04
N PRO A 26 2.89 -7.42 7.22
CA PRO A 26 3.71 -8.62 7.02
C PRO A 26 4.36 -9.18 8.30
N LEU A 27 4.38 -8.40 9.38
CA LEU A 27 4.86 -8.85 10.70
C LEU A 27 3.80 -9.65 11.47
N VAL A 28 2.54 -9.63 11.02
CA VAL A 28 1.39 -10.24 11.69
C VAL A 28 0.87 -11.45 10.91
N THR A 29 0.82 -11.38 9.57
CA THR A 29 0.32 -12.47 8.72
C THR A 29 1.29 -12.85 7.61
N ASP A 30 1.28 -14.13 7.23
CA ASP A 30 2.09 -14.65 6.12
C ASP A 30 1.54 -14.24 4.74
N THR A 31 0.22 -14.05 4.66
CA THR A 31 -0.48 -13.63 3.45
C THR A 31 -1.72 -12.81 3.79
N ALA A 32 -2.28 -12.15 2.79
CA ALA A 32 -3.53 -11.42 2.86
C ALA A 32 -4.48 -11.85 1.73
N VAL A 33 -5.78 -11.72 1.99
CA VAL A 33 -6.85 -11.81 0.99
C VAL A 33 -7.55 -10.46 0.96
N LEU A 34 -7.71 -9.86 -0.22
CA LEU A 34 -8.45 -8.61 -0.38
C LEU A 34 -9.93 -8.93 -0.58
N ALA A 35 -10.74 -8.72 0.45
CA ALA A 35 -12.19 -8.86 0.36
C ALA A 35 -12.84 -7.58 -0.19
N VAL A 36 -13.50 -7.69 -1.33
CA VAL A 36 -14.18 -6.58 -2.02
C VAL A 36 -15.69 -6.80 -1.96
N GLY A 37 -16.41 -5.91 -1.29
CA GLY A 37 -17.87 -5.92 -1.31
C GLY A 37 -18.43 -4.70 -2.04
N VAL A 38 -19.59 -4.86 -2.69
CA VAL A 38 -20.34 -3.71 -3.24
C VAL A 38 -20.82 -2.75 -2.15
N GLU A 39 -20.81 -3.16 -0.89
CA GLU A 39 -21.02 -2.27 0.27
C GLU A 39 -19.99 -1.12 0.32
N ALA A 40 -18.77 -1.33 -0.21
CA ALA A 40 -17.76 -0.28 -0.26
C ALA A 40 -18.12 0.83 -1.27
N ALA A 41 -18.87 0.50 -2.32
CA ALA A 41 -19.45 1.42 -3.29
C ALA A 41 -20.43 0.66 -4.20
N TRP A 42 -21.70 1.06 -4.18
CA TRP A 42 -22.71 0.50 -5.09
C TRP A 42 -22.44 0.88 -6.55
N ASP A 43 -21.94 2.10 -6.78
CA ASP A 43 -21.48 2.51 -8.10
C ASP A 43 -20.26 1.68 -8.53
N ARG A 44 -20.43 0.92 -9.61
CA ARG A 44 -19.43 -0.03 -10.09
C ARG A 44 -18.13 0.65 -10.50
N GLN A 45 -18.20 1.84 -11.12
CA GLN A 45 -16.99 2.54 -11.55
C GLN A 45 -16.17 3.01 -10.34
N LEU A 46 -16.84 3.58 -9.35
CA LEU A 46 -16.22 3.98 -8.08
C LEU A 46 -15.64 2.78 -7.33
N LEU A 47 -16.34 1.64 -7.31
CA LEU A 47 -15.84 0.41 -6.71
C LEU A 47 -14.54 -0.05 -7.39
N LEU A 48 -14.52 -0.11 -8.73
CA LEU A 48 -13.31 -0.47 -9.49
C LEU A 48 -12.16 0.51 -9.24
N GLU A 49 -12.44 1.81 -9.13
CA GLU A 49 -11.42 2.80 -8.77
C GLU A 49 -10.82 2.54 -7.37
N LYS A 50 -11.67 2.25 -6.37
CA LYS A 50 -11.23 1.89 -5.01
C LYS A 50 -10.40 0.62 -5.00
N VAL A 51 -10.87 -0.44 -5.69
CA VAL A 51 -10.15 -1.72 -5.83
C VAL A 51 -8.79 -1.50 -6.46
N ARG A 52 -8.71 -0.78 -7.59
CA ARG A 52 -7.46 -0.50 -8.27
C ARG A 52 -6.48 0.25 -7.37
N GLN A 53 -6.95 1.21 -6.58
CA GLN A 53 -6.10 1.93 -5.64
C GLN A 53 -5.58 1.02 -4.52
N GLN A 54 -6.44 0.20 -3.91
CA GLN A 54 -6.01 -0.73 -2.86
C GLN A 54 -5.07 -1.79 -3.39
N TYR A 55 -5.39 -2.39 -4.53
CA TYR A 55 -4.55 -3.38 -5.21
C TYR A 55 -3.14 -2.83 -5.47
N ARG A 56 -3.04 -1.60 -6.02
CA ARG A 56 -1.75 -0.93 -6.24
C ARG A 56 -0.93 -0.73 -4.96
N ILE A 57 -1.59 -0.42 -3.85
CA ILE A 57 -0.91 -0.24 -2.56
C ILE A 57 -0.44 -1.59 -2.00
N LEU A 58 -1.30 -2.60 -2.02
CA LEU A 58 -0.99 -3.93 -1.48
C LEU A 58 0.08 -4.66 -2.28
N THR A 59 0.23 -4.33 -3.56
CA THR A 59 1.25 -4.91 -4.47
C THR A 59 2.48 -4.03 -4.66
N LEU A 60 2.72 -3.05 -3.76
CA LEU A 60 3.90 -2.19 -3.84
C LEU A 60 5.19 -3.01 -3.85
N PRO A 61 6.15 -2.68 -4.74
CA PRO A 61 7.37 -3.45 -4.88
C PRO A 61 8.29 -3.25 -3.67
N ARG A 62 9.11 -4.27 -3.40
CA ARG A 62 10.15 -4.19 -2.38
C ARG A 62 11.21 -3.15 -2.75
N PHE A 63 11.57 -2.32 -1.79
CA PHE A 63 12.77 -1.48 -1.86
C PHE A 63 14.00 -2.37 -1.64
N LEU A 64 14.92 -2.37 -2.60
CA LEU A 64 16.12 -3.22 -2.58
C LEU A 64 17.35 -2.52 -1.97
N GLY A 65 17.24 -1.25 -1.60
CA GLY A 65 18.32 -0.55 -0.92
C GLY A 65 18.37 -0.87 0.57
N THR A 66 19.51 -0.58 1.19
CA THR A 66 19.69 -0.74 2.63
C THR A 66 19.35 0.56 3.35
N ILE A 67 18.56 0.46 4.41
CA ILE A 67 18.42 1.51 5.42
C ILE A 67 19.20 1.02 6.63
N GLY A 68 20.12 1.84 7.13
CA GLY A 68 20.84 1.55 8.36
C GLY A 68 19.92 1.68 9.59
N SER A 69 20.51 1.91 10.75
CA SER A 69 19.72 2.15 11.98
C SER A 69 18.79 3.35 11.79
N VAL A 70 17.50 3.15 12.09
CA VAL A 70 16.48 4.20 12.14
C VAL A 70 16.31 4.60 13.61
N PRO A 71 16.74 5.81 14.00
CA PRO A 71 16.54 6.28 15.37
C PRO A 71 15.06 6.31 15.75
N PRO A 72 14.68 6.01 17.00
CA PRO A 72 13.28 6.06 17.44
C PRO A 72 12.61 7.42 17.23
N THR A 73 13.39 8.50 17.27
CA THR A 73 12.93 9.88 17.07
C THR A 73 12.88 10.32 15.60
N ALA A 74 13.36 9.49 14.67
CA ALA A 74 13.41 9.83 13.26
C ALA A 74 12.02 9.69 12.63
N LYS A 75 11.55 10.77 11.99
CA LYS A 75 10.37 10.76 11.14
C LYS A 75 10.68 10.26 9.73
N ALA A 76 11.91 10.46 9.27
CA ALA A 76 12.37 9.97 7.99
C ALA A 76 13.87 9.69 7.98
N VAL A 77 14.31 8.84 7.04
CA VAL A 77 15.73 8.61 6.74
C VAL A 77 15.96 8.85 5.25
N ILE A 78 16.87 9.76 4.93
CA ILE A 78 17.23 10.11 3.56
C ILE A 78 18.45 9.30 3.15
N LEU A 79 18.38 8.63 2.01
CA LEU A 79 19.44 7.81 1.44
C LEU A 79 20.04 8.51 0.22
N ARG A 80 21.38 8.53 0.13
CA ARG A 80 22.13 9.18 -0.96
C ARG A 80 22.84 8.17 -1.84
N GLY A 81 23.25 8.63 -3.03
CA GLY A 81 23.96 7.80 -3.99
C GLY A 81 25.36 7.34 -3.54
N ASP A 82 25.97 8.02 -2.57
CA ASP A 82 27.26 7.67 -1.96
C ASP A 82 27.11 6.65 -0.82
N GLY A 83 25.90 6.15 -0.57
CA GLY A 83 25.61 5.23 0.53
C GLY A 83 25.42 5.91 1.90
N SER A 84 25.66 7.22 2.00
CA SER A 84 25.41 7.95 3.25
C SER A 84 23.90 8.11 3.50
N GLN A 85 23.55 8.21 4.79
CA GLN A 85 22.18 8.44 5.22
C GLN A 85 22.07 9.59 6.22
N ALA A 86 20.89 10.21 6.29
CA ALA A 86 20.59 11.23 7.30
C ALA A 86 19.19 10.99 7.88
N ALA A 87 19.11 10.86 9.19
CA ALA A 87 17.85 10.85 9.91
C ALA A 87 17.30 12.28 10.03
N VAL A 88 15.99 12.42 9.90
CA VAL A 88 15.27 13.69 10.07
C VAL A 88 14.22 13.47 11.14
N THR A 89 14.26 14.28 12.19
CA THR A 89 13.26 14.25 13.28
C THR A 89 11.90 14.76 12.80
N GLU A 90 10.84 14.50 13.56
CA GLU A 90 9.51 15.01 13.25
C GLU A 90 9.47 16.55 13.17
N ARG A 91 10.14 17.22 14.12
CA ARG A 91 10.24 18.68 14.14
C ARG A 91 10.89 19.22 12.88
N GLU A 92 11.99 18.62 12.43
CA GLU A 92 12.69 19.03 11.20
C GLU A 92 11.87 18.71 9.94
N PHE A 93 11.17 17.58 9.94
CA PHE A 93 10.30 17.17 8.83
C PHE A 93 9.17 18.17 8.61
N PHE A 94 8.54 18.65 9.69
CA PHE A 94 7.40 19.58 9.64
C PHE A 94 7.77 21.06 9.83
N ALA A 95 9.04 21.42 9.96
CA ALA A 95 9.52 22.81 10.06
C ALA A 95 9.41 23.58 8.71
N GLY A 96 8.18 23.71 8.20
CA GLY A 96 7.87 24.40 6.94
C GLY A 96 8.53 23.78 5.70
N GLY A 97 8.95 22.51 5.77
CA GLY A 97 9.63 21.80 4.69
C GLY A 97 11.05 22.27 4.36
N LYS A 98 11.54 23.38 4.94
CA LYS A 98 12.85 23.97 4.61
C LYS A 98 14.02 23.07 5.00
N VAL A 99 13.96 22.46 6.18
CA VAL A 99 15.04 21.57 6.67
C VAL A 99 15.07 20.30 5.83
N LEU A 100 13.93 19.63 5.68
CA LEU A 100 13.76 18.46 4.82
C LEU A 100 14.27 18.72 3.39
N ALA A 101 13.86 19.83 2.77
CA ALA A 101 14.30 20.19 1.43
C ALA A 101 15.81 20.38 1.31
N ARG A 102 16.48 20.96 2.33
CA ARG A 102 17.95 21.06 2.34
C ARG A 102 18.61 19.68 2.35
N HIS A 103 18.10 18.73 3.14
CA HIS A 103 18.65 17.37 3.14
C HIS A 103 18.41 16.64 1.81
N LEU A 104 17.22 16.79 1.22
CA LEU A 104 16.85 16.17 -0.05
C LEU A 104 17.68 16.71 -1.23
N LYS A 105 17.94 18.01 -1.26
CA LYS A 105 18.74 18.65 -2.32
C LYS A 105 20.21 18.21 -2.32
N ARG A 106 20.71 17.62 -1.24
CA ARG A 106 22.07 17.07 -1.10
C ARG A 106 22.13 15.63 -1.62
N GLY A 107 21.73 15.43 -2.87
CA GLY A 107 21.90 14.14 -3.58
C GLY A 107 21.03 12.98 -3.07
N ALA A 108 19.84 13.24 -2.54
CA ALA A 108 18.93 12.18 -2.12
C ALA A 108 18.45 11.35 -3.32
N ARG A 109 18.56 10.03 -3.20
CA ARG A 109 18.04 9.05 -4.16
C ARG A 109 16.78 8.35 -3.63
N ALA A 110 16.66 8.25 -2.32
CA ALA A 110 15.48 7.71 -1.68
C ALA A 110 15.21 8.40 -0.34
N ILE A 111 13.98 8.30 0.13
CA ILE A 111 13.59 8.66 1.49
C ILE A 111 12.68 7.60 2.07
N TYR A 112 13.06 7.08 3.23
CA TYR A 112 12.21 6.25 4.07
C TYR A 112 11.37 7.12 5.00
N ILE A 113 10.08 6.87 5.07
CA ILE A 113 9.14 7.51 5.99
C ILE A 113 8.85 6.55 7.14
N ASN A 114 9.17 6.99 8.35
CA ASN A 114 8.84 6.26 9.57
C ASN A 114 7.41 6.61 10.01
N GLY A 115 6.51 5.63 9.96
CA GLY A 115 5.08 5.81 10.19
C GLY A 115 4.28 6.08 8.91
N ALA A 116 3.11 6.70 9.05
CA ALA A 116 2.18 6.89 7.94
C ALA A 116 2.73 7.81 6.83
N LEU A 117 2.65 7.33 5.59
CA LEU A 117 2.82 8.08 4.36
C LEU A 117 1.44 8.59 3.89
N THR A 118 1.11 9.80 4.30
CA THR A 118 -0.11 10.53 3.90
C THR A 118 0.17 11.51 2.76
N ASP A 119 -0.88 12.03 2.12
CA ASP A 119 -0.78 13.08 1.10
C ASP A 119 0.04 14.29 1.58
N LYS A 120 -0.13 14.68 2.86
CA LYS A 120 0.64 15.77 3.49
C LYS A 120 2.13 15.44 3.53
N THR A 121 2.49 14.25 3.99
CA THR A 121 3.90 13.84 4.05
C THR A 121 4.52 13.69 2.67
N ALA A 122 3.79 13.12 1.70
CA ALA A 122 4.24 13.01 0.31
C ALA A 122 4.46 14.39 -0.32
N ALA A 123 3.55 15.34 -0.10
CA ALA A 123 3.70 16.71 -0.60
C ALA A 123 4.96 17.40 -0.04
N LEU A 124 5.25 17.23 1.26
CA LEU A 124 6.46 17.79 1.87
C LEU A 124 7.72 17.18 1.24
N VAL A 125 7.76 15.86 1.06
CA VAL A 125 8.88 15.19 0.38
C VAL A 125 9.06 15.71 -1.04
N LEU A 126 7.99 15.74 -1.83
CA LEU A 126 8.04 16.14 -3.24
C LEU A 126 8.37 17.62 -3.44
N SER A 127 8.05 18.49 -2.47
CA SER A 127 8.44 19.89 -2.54
C SER A 127 9.95 20.12 -2.34
N GLY A 128 10.61 19.22 -1.59
CA GLY A 128 12.05 19.29 -1.33
C GLY A 128 12.91 18.44 -2.26
N ALA A 129 12.35 17.37 -2.82
CA ALA A 129 13.04 16.48 -3.75
C ALA A 129 13.25 17.16 -5.11
N ARG A 130 14.39 16.87 -5.76
CA ARG A 130 14.57 17.24 -7.17
C ARG A 130 13.63 16.38 -8.02
N ARG A 131 13.19 16.93 -9.16
CA ARG A 131 12.50 16.12 -10.16
C ARG A 131 13.51 15.15 -10.74
N ASP A 132 13.31 13.87 -10.44
CA ASP A 132 14.22 12.78 -10.78
C ASP A 132 13.34 11.54 -10.94
N ASP A 133 13.30 10.99 -12.16
CA ASP A 133 12.52 9.81 -12.53
C ASP A 133 13.12 8.51 -11.95
N SER A 134 14.01 8.61 -10.96
CA SER A 134 14.53 7.49 -10.18
C SER A 134 14.38 7.67 -8.67
N PHE A 135 13.78 8.78 -8.21
CA PHE A 135 13.62 9.07 -6.79
C PHE A 135 12.62 8.12 -6.14
N LYS A 136 13.02 7.51 -5.02
CA LYS A 136 12.20 6.51 -4.32
C LYS A 136 11.64 7.07 -3.01
N VAL A 137 10.33 7.00 -2.85
CA VAL A 137 9.67 7.16 -1.56
C VAL A 137 9.47 5.75 -0.99
N VAL A 138 9.86 5.53 0.25
CA VAL A 138 9.84 4.21 0.86
C VAL A 138 9.02 4.25 2.15
N ALA A 139 8.04 3.36 2.26
CA ALA A 139 7.30 3.13 3.50
C ALA A 139 7.71 1.79 4.14
N ALA A 140 7.30 1.56 5.39
CA ALA A 140 7.62 0.33 6.10
C ALA A 140 7.01 -0.91 5.41
N ASP A 141 5.73 -0.83 5.10
CA ASP A 141 4.91 -1.83 4.42
C ASP A 141 3.65 -1.14 3.84
N PRO A 142 2.85 -1.80 2.99
CA PRO A 142 1.65 -1.21 2.40
C PRO A 142 0.64 -0.65 3.42
N THR A 143 0.61 -1.17 4.64
CA THR A 143 -0.33 -0.73 5.68
C THR A 143 -0.04 0.68 6.19
N HIS A 144 1.16 1.20 5.91
CA HIS A 144 1.59 2.55 6.23
C HIS A 144 1.28 3.57 5.13
N VAL A 145 0.69 3.16 4.01
CA VAL A 145 0.42 4.02 2.85
C VAL A 145 -1.03 4.51 2.86
N PHE A 146 -1.20 5.81 3.07
CA PHE A 146 -2.49 6.51 3.18
C PHE A 146 -2.56 7.65 2.15
N LEU A 147 -2.30 7.29 0.89
CA LEU A 147 -2.36 8.22 -0.22
C LEU A 147 -3.72 8.21 -0.88
N SER A 148 -4.25 9.39 -1.18
CA SER A 148 -5.41 9.53 -2.06
C SER A 148 -5.03 9.34 -3.52
N ARG A 149 -6.05 9.31 -4.40
CA ARG A 149 -5.87 9.37 -5.85
C ARG A 149 -5.02 10.58 -6.26
N GLU A 150 -5.20 11.73 -5.61
CA GLU A 150 -4.43 12.93 -5.91
C GLU A 150 -2.98 12.82 -5.44
N GLY A 151 -2.75 12.32 -4.21
CA GLY A 151 -1.41 12.07 -3.70
C GLY A 151 -0.61 11.12 -4.62
N TRP A 152 -1.26 10.07 -5.11
CA TRP A 152 -0.67 9.15 -6.08
C TRP A 152 -0.30 9.84 -7.40
N ARG A 153 -1.23 10.60 -7.98
CA ARG A 153 -0.97 11.35 -9.22
C ARG A 153 0.18 12.33 -9.07
N ARG A 154 0.31 12.98 -7.90
CA ARG A 154 1.42 13.90 -7.61
C ARG A 154 2.78 13.19 -7.57
N LEU A 155 2.86 11.99 -6.97
CA LEU A 155 4.08 11.19 -7.00
C LEU A 155 4.46 10.82 -8.44
N GLN A 156 3.51 10.31 -9.22
CA GLN A 156 3.72 9.92 -10.62
C GLN A 156 4.16 11.11 -11.48
N ALA A 157 3.51 12.27 -11.35
CA ALA A 157 3.84 13.48 -12.10
C ALA A 157 5.26 14.00 -11.81
N ARG A 158 5.83 13.63 -10.65
CA ARG A 158 7.20 13.98 -10.24
C ARG A 158 8.23 12.89 -10.55
N GLY A 159 7.82 11.78 -11.16
CA GLY A 159 8.70 10.63 -11.44
C GLY A 159 9.10 9.86 -10.19
N ALA A 160 8.41 10.06 -9.06
CA ALA A 160 8.74 9.41 -7.80
C ALA A 160 8.10 8.02 -7.72
N PHE A 161 8.90 7.00 -7.38
CA PHE A 161 8.46 5.63 -7.22
C PHE A 161 8.18 5.32 -5.76
N LEU A 162 6.98 4.82 -5.47
CA LEU A 162 6.67 4.30 -4.14
C LEU A 162 7.10 2.85 -4.03
N GLN A 163 7.85 2.53 -2.98
CA GLN A 163 8.27 1.18 -2.63
C GLN A 163 8.07 0.94 -1.12
N VAL A 164 8.19 -0.32 -0.70
CA VAL A 164 8.06 -0.71 0.71
C VAL A 164 9.22 -1.58 1.16
N LEU A 165 9.57 -1.55 2.45
CA LEU A 165 10.60 -2.46 2.98
C LEU A 165 10.09 -3.89 3.05
N ARG A 166 8.85 -4.07 3.49
CA ARG A 166 8.18 -5.36 3.62
C ARG A 166 6.91 -5.35 2.77
N PRO A 167 6.95 -5.96 1.57
CA PRO A 167 5.73 -6.18 0.78
C PRO A 167 4.76 -7.10 1.52
N ILE A 168 3.47 -6.98 1.18
CA ILE A 168 2.46 -7.96 1.56
C ILE A 168 2.36 -9.00 0.43
N HIS A 169 2.24 -10.27 0.81
CA HIS A 169 1.89 -11.31 -0.14
C HIS A 169 0.37 -11.43 -0.26
N LEU A 170 -0.21 -10.90 -1.33
CA LEU A 170 -1.64 -10.98 -1.62
C LEU A 170 -1.93 -12.29 -2.38
N SER A 171 -2.61 -13.24 -1.73
CA SER A 171 -2.86 -14.58 -2.29
C SER A 171 -4.14 -14.66 -3.12
N ALA A 172 -5.15 -13.86 -2.78
CA ALA A 172 -6.42 -13.85 -3.49
C ALA A 172 -7.17 -12.53 -3.31
N VAL A 173 -8.14 -12.31 -4.18
CA VAL A 173 -9.19 -11.30 -4.06
C VAL A 173 -10.54 -12.03 -4.00
N THR A 174 -11.41 -11.62 -3.08
CA THR A 174 -12.77 -12.14 -3.03
C THR A 174 -13.76 -11.02 -3.32
N VAL A 175 -14.91 -11.38 -3.85
CA VAL A 175 -15.95 -10.46 -4.30
C VAL A 175 -17.26 -10.84 -3.64
N ASN A 176 -17.90 -9.89 -2.97
CA ASN A 176 -19.24 -10.01 -2.44
C ASN A 176 -20.20 -9.08 -3.22
N PRO A 177 -21.13 -9.62 -4.03
CA PRO A 177 -22.07 -8.85 -4.82
C PRO A 177 -23.28 -8.34 -4.03
N GLN A 178 -23.40 -8.70 -2.75
CA GLN A 178 -24.52 -8.29 -1.91
C GLN A 178 -24.27 -6.92 -1.26
N HIS A 179 -25.25 -6.03 -1.40
CA HIS A 179 -25.34 -4.76 -0.70
C HIS A 179 -26.53 -4.80 0.26
N SER A 180 -26.33 -4.29 1.48
CA SER A 180 -27.35 -4.23 2.52
C SER A 180 -28.64 -3.51 2.11
N SER A 181 -28.54 -2.37 1.40
CA SER A 181 -29.67 -1.53 0.96
C SER A 181 -30.13 -1.75 -0.47
N PHE A 182 -29.25 -2.10 -1.41
CA PHE A 182 -29.57 -2.15 -2.84
C PHE A 182 -29.70 -3.57 -3.41
N GLY A 183 -29.55 -4.60 -2.57
CA GLY A 183 -29.65 -5.99 -2.98
C GLY A 183 -28.41 -6.48 -3.71
N TYR A 184 -28.58 -7.28 -4.75
CA TYR A 184 -27.47 -7.94 -5.43
C TYR A 184 -27.05 -7.21 -6.71
N ALA A 185 -25.75 -6.92 -6.83
CA ALA A 185 -25.14 -6.67 -8.13
C ALA A 185 -25.02 -7.97 -8.92
N ASP A 186 -24.85 -7.89 -10.24
CA ASP A 186 -24.57 -9.04 -11.10
C ASP A 186 -23.22 -9.70 -10.71
N PRO A 187 -23.22 -10.91 -10.10
CA PRO A 187 -22.00 -11.52 -9.58
C PRO A 187 -21.02 -11.89 -10.68
N ARG A 188 -21.51 -12.37 -11.83
CA ARG A 188 -20.68 -12.77 -12.98
C ARG A 188 -19.95 -11.57 -13.56
N ARG A 189 -20.67 -10.47 -13.73
CA ARG A 189 -20.08 -9.23 -14.24
C ARG A 189 -19.08 -8.66 -13.24
N LEU A 190 -19.41 -8.67 -11.95
CA LEU A 190 -18.58 -8.10 -10.90
C LEU A 190 -17.25 -8.85 -10.74
N VAL A 191 -17.26 -10.18 -10.62
CA VAL A 191 -16.03 -10.97 -10.51
C VAL A 191 -15.15 -10.85 -11.74
N ARG A 192 -15.75 -10.76 -12.94
CA ARG A 192 -15.01 -10.53 -14.18
C ARG A 192 -14.33 -9.17 -14.20
N ASP A 193 -15.07 -8.11 -13.89
CA ASP A 193 -14.56 -6.74 -13.97
C ASP A 193 -13.48 -6.50 -12.88
N ILE A 194 -13.69 -6.99 -11.65
CA ILE A 194 -12.67 -6.93 -10.57
C ILE A 194 -11.48 -7.83 -10.89
N GLY A 195 -11.73 -9.05 -11.35
CA GLY A 195 -10.68 -10.02 -11.70
C GLY A 195 -9.72 -9.48 -12.76
N ARG A 196 -10.23 -8.76 -13.76
CA ARG A 196 -9.41 -8.05 -14.76
C ARG A 196 -8.49 -7.01 -14.14
N GLU A 197 -8.94 -6.25 -13.13
CA GLU A 197 -8.14 -5.20 -12.48
C GLU A 197 -7.01 -5.76 -11.60
N VAL A 198 -7.20 -6.96 -11.04
CA VAL A 198 -6.29 -7.56 -10.05
C VAL A 198 -5.47 -8.72 -10.59
N HIS A 199 -5.63 -9.09 -11.87
CA HIS A 199 -4.80 -10.10 -12.52
C HIS A 199 -3.30 -9.73 -12.37
N PRO A 200 -2.41 -10.70 -12.07
CA PRO A 200 -2.60 -12.16 -12.05
C PRO A 200 -3.11 -12.76 -10.73
N ILE A 201 -3.56 -11.96 -9.76
CA ILE A 201 -4.06 -12.49 -8.48
C ILE A 201 -5.40 -13.21 -8.70
N PRO A 202 -5.58 -14.44 -8.18
CA PRO A 202 -6.84 -15.16 -8.23
C PRO A 202 -7.99 -14.35 -7.65
N CYS A 203 -9.14 -14.33 -8.33
CA CYS A 203 -10.32 -13.57 -7.92
C CYS A 203 -11.56 -14.49 -7.89
N PHE A 204 -12.27 -14.48 -6.75
CA PHE A 204 -13.39 -15.40 -6.49
C PHE A 204 -14.65 -14.65 -6.05
N ASP A 205 -15.80 -15.03 -6.60
CA ASP A 205 -17.12 -14.61 -6.12
C ASP A 205 -17.54 -15.48 -4.93
N LEU A 206 -17.96 -14.84 -3.84
CA LEU A 206 -18.34 -15.53 -2.60
C LEU A 206 -19.78 -16.07 -2.62
N ASN A 207 -20.61 -15.65 -3.59
CA ASN A 207 -22.01 -16.07 -3.64
C ASN A 207 -22.21 -17.32 -4.52
N LEU A 208 -21.82 -17.26 -5.78
CA LEU A 208 -21.98 -18.33 -6.76
C LEU A 208 -20.74 -19.23 -6.91
N GLY A 209 -19.65 -18.95 -6.17
CA GLY A 209 -18.40 -19.72 -6.22
C GLY A 209 -17.66 -19.59 -7.56
N LEU A 210 -17.91 -18.52 -8.31
CA LEU A 210 -17.26 -18.28 -9.60
C LEU A 210 -15.81 -17.83 -9.40
N SER A 211 -14.94 -18.15 -10.34
CA SER A 211 -13.59 -17.61 -10.42
C SER A 211 -13.39 -16.81 -11.70
N TYR A 212 -12.58 -15.76 -11.64
CA TYR A 212 -12.17 -15.04 -12.83
C TYR A 212 -11.26 -15.90 -13.70
N VAL A 213 -11.62 -16.02 -14.98
CA VAL A 213 -10.80 -16.67 -16.01
C VAL A 213 -10.34 -15.59 -16.99
N PRO A 214 -9.03 -15.39 -17.21
CA PRO A 214 -8.51 -14.48 -18.22
C PRO A 214 -8.98 -14.86 -19.63
N GLU A 215 -9.28 -13.87 -20.46
CA GLU A 215 -9.63 -14.13 -21.87
C GLU A 215 -8.35 -14.49 -22.64
N GLY A 216 -8.30 -15.71 -23.20
CA GLY A 216 -7.16 -16.21 -23.98
C GLY A 216 -6.18 -17.14 -23.25
N GLY A 217 -6.59 -17.71 -22.10
CA GLY A 217 -5.90 -18.81 -21.43
C GLY A 217 -6.29 -20.18 -21.96
#